data_AF-A0A842YBT3-F1
#
_entry.id   AF-A0A842YBT3-F1
#
_cell.length_a   1.000
_cell.length_b   1.000
_cell.length_c   1.000
_cell.angle_alpha   90.00
_cell.angle_beta   90.00
_cell.angle_gamma   90.00
#
_symmetry.space_group_name_H-M   'P 1'
#
loop_
_entity.id
_entity.type
_entity.pdbx_description
1 polymer ?
#
loop_
_entity_poly.entity_id
_entity_poly.type
_entity_poly.pdbx_seq_one_letter_code
_entity_poly.pdbx_strand_id
1 'polypeptide(L)'
;MARSKGVTIAVKIPINWEDMTERTRQRLRQTVGRDTRVIRAFLGIIEQNENNLLTGKSRDRIDDVKLSQLTMTALKVRSGYSQRTTVPHDLKVRFSRISQNEMAECRQTAVALYESYLKLRKKKGWNASRPTSTNGSRRIPRWVYSQRFKLIEKVTSVSRWWLDIRDAFDSVQEERTFHDRLSVPLKISPFHLNQIQRGEVKAVQLFTDRRKKWWIAIAVRVA
;
A
#
# COMPACT_ATOMS: atom_id res chain seq x y z
N MET A 1 -2.85 -6.90 15.94
CA MET A 1 -1.89 -7.66 15.11
C MET A 1 -0.72 -8.10 15.98
N ALA A 2 -0.64 -9.40 16.29
CA ALA A 2 0.45 -9.98 17.06
C ALA A 2 1.77 -9.84 16.28
N ARG A 3 2.84 -9.35 16.93
CA ARG A 3 4.18 -9.31 16.35
C ARG A 3 4.67 -10.75 16.15
N SER A 4 4.71 -11.21 14.91
CA SER A 4 5.35 -12.49 14.57
C SER A 4 6.86 -12.41 14.84
N LYS A 5 7.41 -13.37 15.60
CA LYS A 5 8.81 -13.46 16.06
C LYS A 5 9.88 -13.70 14.95
N GLY A 6 9.57 -13.48 13.67
CA GLY A 6 10.48 -13.75 12.54
C GLY A 6 11.20 -12.50 12.04
N VAL A 7 12.47 -12.64 11.64
CA VAL A 7 13.23 -11.58 10.96
C VAL A 7 12.63 -11.36 9.57
N THR A 8 12.27 -10.12 9.26
CA THR A 8 11.81 -9.75 7.91
C THR A 8 12.88 -8.94 7.22
N ILE A 9 13.43 -9.46 6.11
CA ILE A 9 14.38 -8.76 5.26
C ILE A 9 13.64 -8.08 4.10
N ALA A 10 14.17 -6.96 3.62
CA ALA A 10 13.64 -6.24 2.47
C ALA A 10 14.63 -6.34 1.30
N VAL A 11 14.22 -7.01 0.23
CA VAL A 11 15.03 -7.20 -0.98
C VAL A 11 14.64 -6.14 -2.00
N LYS A 12 15.52 -5.16 -2.23
CA LYS A 12 15.28 -4.04 -3.15
C LYS A 12 15.74 -4.40 -4.57
N ILE A 13 14.82 -4.34 -5.53
CA ILE A 13 15.01 -4.75 -6.92
C ILE A 13 14.64 -3.58 -7.85
N PRO A 14 15.46 -3.25 -8.85
CA PRO A 14 15.11 -2.25 -9.84
C PRO A 14 14.03 -2.76 -10.79
N ILE A 15 13.09 -1.89 -11.16
CA ILE A 15 12.16 -2.16 -12.26
C ILE A 15 12.90 -2.00 -13.59
N ASN A 16 12.70 -2.93 -14.52
CA ASN A 16 13.23 -2.78 -15.87
C ASN A 16 12.36 -1.81 -16.68
N TRP A 17 12.57 -0.52 -16.45
CA TRP A 17 11.74 0.54 -17.02
C TRP A 17 11.75 0.55 -18.56
N GLU A 18 12.89 0.20 -19.16
CA GLU A 18 13.12 0.20 -20.60
C GLU A 18 12.21 -0.81 -21.31
N ASP A 19 12.03 -2.00 -20.74
CA ASP A 19 11.20 -3.09 -21.28
C ASP A 19 9.69 -2.85 -21.14
N MET A 20 9.26 -1.82 -20.41
CA MET A 20 7.85 -1.50 -20.26
C MET A 20 7.32 -0.67 -21.43
N THR A 21 6.15 -1.03 -21.95
CA THR A 21 5.40 -0.17 -22.87
C THR A 21 4.99 1.14 -22.20
N GLU A 22 4.78 2.21 -22.96
CA GLU A 22 4.36 3.50 -22.39
C GLU A 22 3.02 3.39 -21.66
N ARG A 23 2.10 2.57 -22.17
CA ARG A 23 0.82 2.26 -21.50
C ARG A 23 1.06 1.66 -20.12
N THR A 24 1.94 0.65 -19.99
CA THR A 24 2.24 0.02 -18.70
C THR A 24 2.91 1.01 -17.74
N ARG A 25 3.83 1.86 -18.24
CA ARG A 25 4.47 2.92 -17.45
C ARG A 25 3.46 3.94 -16.92
N GLN A 26 2.53 4.36 -17.77
CA GLN A 26 1.47 5.30 -17.39
C GLN A 26 0.52 4.70 -16.35
N ARG A 27 0.07 3.45 -16.54
CA ARG A 27 -0.76 2.73 -15.56
C ARG A 27 -0.07 2.65 -14.20
N LEU A 28 1.20 2.21 -14.16
CA LEU A 28 1.97 2.17 -12.92
C LEU A 28 2.04 3.55 -12.23
N ARG A 29 2.28 4.62 -13.00
CA ARG A 29 2.31 5.98 -12.45
C ARG A 29 0.95 6.40 -11.88
N GLN A 30 -0.13 6.11 -12.59
CA GLN A 30 -1.50 6.47 -12.19
C GLN A 30 -1.94 5.72 -10.94
N THR A 31 -1.68 4.41 -10.87
CA THR A 31 -2.04 3.57 -9.72
C THR A 31 -1.34 4.04 -8.45
N VAL A 32 -0.02 4.27 -8.50
CA VAL A 32 0.71 4.84 -7.34
C VAL A 32 0.25 6.26 -7.01
N GLY A 33 -0.09 7.07 -8.02
CA GLY A 33 -0.60 8.43 -7.82
C GLY A 33 -2.00 8.47 -7.18
N ARG A 34 -2.89 7.55 -7.57
CA ARG A 34 -4.20 7.33 -6.95
C ARG A 34 -4.01 6.94 -5.49
N ASP A 35 -3.21 5.90 -5.22
CA ASP A 35 -3.02 5.38 -3.88
C ASP A 35 -2.37 6.42 -2.96
N THR A 36 -1.42 7.21 -3.47
CA THR A 36 -0.86 8.37 -2.74
C THR A 36 -1.95 9.35 -2.31
N ARG A 37 -2.90 9.69 -3.18
CA ARG A 37 -4.01 10.62 -2.85
C ARG A 37 -4.94 10.02 -1.80
N VAL A 38 -5.25 8.72 -1.90
CA VAL A 38 -6.09 8.01 -0.92
C VAL A 38 -5.40 7.97 0.44
N ILE A 39 -4.12 7.60 0.51
CA ILE A 39 -3.35 7.56 1.74
C ILE A 39 -3.28 8.95 2.39
N ARG A 40 -3.06 10.01 1.60
CA ARG A 40 -3.09 11.40 2.12
C ARG A 40 -4.46 11.78 2.69
N ALA A 41 -5.55 11.36 2.06
CA ALA A 41 -6.89 11.60 2.59
C ALA A 41 -7.07 10.92 3.95
N PHE A 42 -6.63 9.65 4.09
CA PHE A 42 -6.62 8.97 5.39
C PHE A 42 -5.77 9.70 6.42
N LEU A 43 -4.55 10.13 6.07
CA LEU A 43 -3.67 10.85 7.00
C LEU A 43 -4.30 12.15 7.49
N GLY A 44 -4.96 12.91 6.62
CA GLY A 44 -5.67 14.13 7.00
C GLY A 44 -6.82 13.86 7.98
N ILE A 45 -7.60 12.80 7.73
CA ILE A 45 -8.71 12.40 8.61
C ILE A 45 -8.19 11.92 9.97
N ILE A 46 -7.10 11.15 9.98
CA ILE A 46 -6.44 10.71 11.22
C ILE A 46 -5.96 11.91 12.03
N GLU A 47 -5.34 12.90 11.39
CA GLU A 47 -4.82 14.09 12.05
C GLU A 47 -5.95 14.97 12.63
N GLN A 48 -7.05 15.15 11.89
CA GLN A 48 -8.22 15.91 12.38
C GLN A 48 -8.93 15.22 13.55
N ASN A 49 -8.90 13.89 13.60
CA ASN A 49 -9.58 13.08 14.61
C ASN A 49 -8.60 12.41 15.59
N GLU A 50 -7.36 12.91 15.72
CA GLU A 50 -6.27 12.24 16.45
C GLU A 50 -6.73 11.81 17.85
N ASN A 51 -7.26 12.74 18.65
CA ASN A 51 -7.67 12.48 20.03
C ASN A 51 -8.69 11.34 20.19
N ASN A 52 -9.58 11.15 19.20
CA ASN A 52 -10.64 10.14 19.23
C ASN A 52 -10.17 8.77 18.72
N LEU A 53 -9.11 8.76 17.90
CA LEU A 53 -8.56 7.58 17.24
C LEU A 53 -7.38 6.96 18.00
N LEU A 54 -6.74 7.70 18.90
CA LEU A 54 -5.63 7.19 19.71
C LEU A 54 -6.11 6.09 20.68
N THR A 55 -5.40 4.97 20.69
CA THR A 55 -5.67 3.81 21.57
C THR A 55 -4.43 3.31 22.28
N GLY A 56 -4.66 2.47 23.30
CA GLY A 56 -3.62 1.92 24.16
C GLY A 56 -3.25 2.85 25.32
N LYS A 57 -2.62 2.28 26.36
CA LYS A 57 -2.22 3.03 27.56
C LYS A 57 -1.32 4.22 27.24
N SER A 58 -0.47 4.07 26.22
CA SER A 58 0.49 5.09 25.76
C SER A 58 -0.02 5.99 24.64
N ARG A 59 -1.26 5.81 24.16
CA ARG A 59 -1.83 6.55 23.02
C ARG A 59 -0.87 6.60 21.81
N ASP A 60 -0.25 5.46 21.47
CA ASP A 60 0.76 5.32 20.41
C ASP A 60 0.25 4.50 19.21
N ARG A 61 -1.03 4.11 19.23
CA ARG A 61 -1.69 3.29 18.21
C ARG A 61 -2.96 3.95 17.73
N ILE A 62 -3.33 3.66 16.48
CA ILE A 62 -4.58 4.12 15.89
C ILE A 62 -5.62 3.00 15.93
N ASP A 63 -6.84 3.34 16.35
CA ASP A 63 -7.99 2.45 16.24
C ASP A 63 -8.42 2.30 14.77
N ASP A 64 -7.99 1.19 14.16
CA ASP A 64 -8.33 0.87 12.78
C ASP A 64 -9.85 0.70 12.59
N VAL A 65 -10.58 0.20 13.60
CA VAL A 65 -12.02 -0.04 13.52
C VAL A 65 -12.77 1.29 13.50
N LYS A 66 -12.43 2.21 14.41
CA LYS A 66 -13.02 3.56 14.41
C LYS A 66 -12.65 4.34 13.16
N LEU A 67 -11.42 4.21 12.67
CA LEU A 67 -11.03 4.83 11.41
C LEU A 67 -11.87 4.30 10.24
N SER A 68 -12.15 2.99 10.19
CA SER A 68 -13.08 2.40 9.22
C SER A 68 -14.48 3.00 9.32
N GLN A 69 -14.97 3.19 10.55
CA GLN A 69 -16.27 3.79 10.83
C GLN A 69 -16.41 5.22 10.31
N LEU A 70 -15.33 5.99 10.37
CA LEU A 70 -15.31 7.36 9.86
C LEU A 70 -15.23 7.45 8.33
N THR A 71 -14.66 6.43 7.67
CA THR A 71 -14.16 6.57 6.29
C THR A 71 -14.79 5.65 5.26
N MET A 72 -15.40 4.54 5.69
CA MET A 72 -15.91 3.50 4.79
C MET A 72 -17.35 3.09 5.13
N THR A 73 -18.23 3.20 4.13
CA THR A 73 -19.57 2.61 4.14
C THR A 73 -19.49 1.08 4.09
N ALA A 74 -20.40 0.41 4.77
CA ALA A 74 -20.55 -1.03 4.78
C ALA A 74 -21.96 -1.39 4.27
N LEU A 75 -22.13 -1.45 2.95
CA LEU A 75 -23.42 -1.73 2.31
C LEU A 75 -23.77 -3.22 2.31
N LYS A 76 -22.76 -4.10 2.12
CA LYS A 76 -22.93 -5.56 2.14
C LYS A 76 -22.23 -6.10 3.38
N VAL A 77 -23.01 -6.39 4.42
CA VAL A 77 -22.50 -6.92 5.69
C VAL A 77 -23.06 -8.32 5.94
N ARG A 78 -22.30 -9.17 6.64
CA ARG A 78 -22.74 -10.51 7.03
C ARG A 78 -23.95 -10.43 7.98
N SER A 79 -24.79 -11.46 8.02
CA SER A 79 -25.93 -11.51 8.94
C SER A 79 -25.46 -11.26 10.38
N GLY A 80 -26.14 -10.37 11.09
CA GLY A 80 -25.79 -9.96 12.45
C GLY A 80 -24.99 -8.64 12.56
N TYR A 81 -24.60 -8.03 11.44
CA TYR A 81 -23.97 -6.71 11.44
C TYR A 81 -24.87 -5.66 10.77
N SER A 82 -24.93 -4.46 11.36
CA SER A 82 -25.70 -3.35 10.81
C SER A 82 -25.04 -2.79 9.54
N GLN A 83 -25.87 -2.54 8.52
CA GLN A 83 -25.44 -1.82 7.34
C GLN A 83 -25.07 -0.38 7.73
N ARG A 84 -24.00 0.13 7.12
CA ARG A 84 -23.58 1.52 7.27
C ARG A 84 -23.66 2.19 5.91
N THR A 85 -24.77 2.88 5.70
CA THR A 85 -25.08 3.59 4.44
C THR A 85 -24.36 4.93 4.34
N THR A 86 -24.13 5.60 5.47
CA THR A 86 -23.48 6.92 5.52
C THR A 86 -22.29 6.94 6.48
N VAL A 87 -21.23 7.63 6.10
CA VAL A 87 -20.06 7.91 6.95
C VAL A 87 -19.64 9.37 6.85
N PRO A 88 -19.02 9.95 7.90
CA PRO A 88 -18.60 11.35 7.91
C PRO A 88 -17.64 11.72 6.77
N HIS A 89 -16.72 10.81 6.42
CA HIS A 89 -15.71 11.05 5.40
C HIS A 89 -15.71 9.93 4.36
N ASP A 90 -16.76 9.84 3.53
CA ASP A 90 -16.89 8.75 2.57
C ASP A 90 -15.80 8.78 1.49
N LEU A 91 -14.76 7.97 1.71
CA LEU A 91 -13.66 7.85 0.79
C LEU A 91 -14.03 7.03 -0.43
N LYS A 92 -15.05 6.17 -0.37
CA LYS A 92 -15.47 5.36 -1.50
C LYS A 92 -16.25 6.19 -2.52
N VAL A 93 -17.04 7.16 -2.07
CA VAL A 93 -17.64 8.17 -2.94
C VAL A 93 -16.55 9.05 -3.57
N ARG A 94 -15.61 9.55 -2.76
CA ARG A 94 -14.52 10.40 -3.24
C ARG A 94 -13.59 9.68 -4.23
N PHE A 95 -13.34 8.39 -4.01
CA PHE A 95 -12.50 7.55 -4.84
C PHE A 95 -13.33 6.37 -5.37
N SER A 96 -14.19 6.61 -6.36
CA SER A 96 -15.05 5.56 -6.91
C SER A 96 -14.25 4.43 -7.57
N ARG A 97 -13.12 4.75 -8.21
CA ARG A 97 -12.26 3.86 -9.02
C ARG A 97 -11.27 2.99 -8.24
N ILE A 98 -11.34 2.93 -6.92
CA ILE A 98 -10.50 2.04 -6.10
C ILE A 98 -11.37 0.95 -5.48
N SER A 99 -10.92 -0.30 -5.47
CA SER A 99 -11.69 -1.36 -4.80
C SER A 99 -11.66 -1.18 -3.28
N GLN A 100 -12.62 -1.76 -2.56
CA GLN A 100 -12.63 -1.70 -1.09
C GLN A 100 -11.36 -2.33 -0.48
N ASN A 101 -10.85 -3.40 -1.11
CA ASN A 101 -9.61 -4.06 -0.67
C ASN A 101 -8.39 -3.15 -0.87
N GLU A 102 -8.27 -2.48 -2.01
CA GLU A 102 -7.22 -1.49 -2.25
C GLU A 102 -7.30 -0.31 -1.29
N MET A 103 -8.51 0.15 -0.96
CA MET A 103 -8.72 1.19 0.01
C MET A 103 -8.29 0.75 1.42
N ALA A 104 -8.57 -0.51 1.79
CA ALA A 104 -8.11 -1.08 3.05
C ALA A 104 -6.57 -1.16 3.14
N GLU A 105 -5.87 -1.50 2.05
CA GLU A 105 -4.40 -1.47 1.96
C GLU A 105 -3.84 -0.05 2.11
N CYS A 106 -4.49 0.94 1.48
CA CYS A 106 -4.13 2.35 1.63
C CYS A 106 -4.32 2.81 3.08
N ARG A 107 -5.41 2.40 3.73
CA ARG A 107 -5.70 2.69 5.14
C ARG A 107 -4.63 2.11 6.06
N GLN A 108 -4.26 0.83 5.88
CA GLN A 108 -3.19 0.19 6.65
C GLN A 108 -1.87 0.93 6.50
N THR A 109 -1.55 1.38 5.28
CA THR A 109 -0.35 2.18 5.02
C THR A 109 -0.40 3.52 5.75
N ALA A 110 -1.54 4.22 5.72
CA ALA A 110 -1.73 5.48 6.43
C ALA A 110 -1.57 5.32 7.96
N VAL A 111 -2.19 4.28 8.53
CA VAL A 111 -2.08 3.93 9.94
C VAL A 111 -0.62 3.65 10.32
N ALA A 112 0.08 2.82 9.54
CA ALA A 112 1.49 2.49 9.81
C ALA A 112 2.41 3.73 9.77
N LEU A 113 2.18 4.64 8.82
CA LEU A 113 2.90 5.91 8.74
C LEU A 113 2.63 6.79 9.96
N TYR A 114 1.37 6.87 10.39
CA TYR A 114 0.98 7.68 11.54
C TYR A 114 1.52 7.13 12.86
N GLU A 115 1.43 5.81 13.07
CA GLU A 115 2.01 5.15 14.25
C GLU A 115 3.53 5.29 14.30
N SER A 116 4.21 5.29 13.14
CA SER A 116 5.65 5.59 13.06
C SER A 116 5.94 7.01 13.54
N TYR A 117 5.13 7.98 13.11
CA TYR A 117 5.20 9.36 13.60
C TYR A 117 4.94 9.45 15.11
N LEU A 118 3.92 8.80 15.66
CA LEU A 118 3.64 8.83 17.11
C LEU A 118 4.84 8.30 17.92
N LYS A 119 5.50 7.25 17.44
CA LYS A 119 6.74 6.73 18.06
C LYS A 119 7.89 7.72 17.96
N LEU A 120 8.03 8.41 16.82
CA LEU A 120 9.04 9.47 16.66
C LEU A 120 8.75 10.68 17.55
N ARG A 121 7.48 11.09 17.67
CA ARG A 121 7.02 12.17 18.55
C ARG A 121 7.37 11.87 20.01
N LYS A 122 7.24 10.62 20.45
CA LYS A 122 7.67 10.21 21.79
C LYS A 122 9.18 10.41 22.02
N LYS A 123 10.01 10.25 20.98
CA LYS A 123 11.47 10.42 21.06
C LYS A 123 11.95 11.86 20.86
N LYS A 124 11.28 12.61 19.96
CA LYS A 124 11.73 13.94 19.50
C LYS A 124 10.83 15.10 19.96
N GLY A 125 9.74 14.81 20.67
CA GLY A 125 8.76 15.81 21.08
C GLY A 125 8.13 16.53 19.90
N TRP A 126 8.04 17.86 20.01
CA TRP A 126 7.43 18.75 19.01
C TRP A 126 8.23 18.84 17.70
N ASN A 127 9.50 18.41 17.69
CA ASN A 127 10.34 18.40 16.49
C ASN A 127 10.02 17.24 15.53
N ALA A 128 9.08 16.35 15.88
CA ALA A 128 8.62 15.31 14.99
C ALA A 128 7.69 15.88 13.91
N SER A 129 8.13 15.83 12.65
CA SER A 129 7.31 16.26 11.52
C SER A 129 6.12 15.32 11.29
N ARG A 130 4.93 15.89 11.09
CA ARG A 130 3.70 15.12 10.83
C ARG A 130 3.76 14.39 9.48
N PRO A 131 3.09 13.23 9.34
CA PRO A 131 3.06 12.48 8.08
C PRO A 131 2.46 13.26 6.90
N THR A 132 1.47 14.12 7.17
CA THR A 132 0.82 14.98 6.17
C THR A 132 1.77 16.04 5.60
N SER A 133 2.56 16.69 6.47
CA SER A 133 3.59 17.66 6.09
C SER A 133 4.72 16.98 5.29
N THR A 134 5.24 15.86 5.79
CA THR A 134 6.38 15.16 5.17
C THR A 134 6.06 14.49 3.83
N ASN A 135 4.82 14.01 3.66
CA ASN A 135 4.39 13.32 2.44
C ASN A 135 3.59 14.22 1.48
N GLY A 136 3.57 15.54 1.69
CA GLY A 136 2.81 16.48 0.85
C GLY A 136 3.27 16.52 -0.61
N SER A 137 4.57 16.40 -0.87
CA SER A 137 5.15 16.49 -2.22
C SER A 137 5.56 15.13 -2.83
N ARG A 138 5.82 14.11 -1.99
CA ARG A 138 6.36 12.82 -2.45
C ARG A 138 5.26 11.78 -2.68
N ARG A 139 5.51 10.88 -3.63
CA ARG A 139 4.70 9.67 -3.80
C ARG A 139 4.88 8.78 -2.58
N ILE A 140 3.77 8.33 -2.01
CA ILE A 140 3.81 7.43 -0.86
C ILE A 140 3.99 6.00 -1.40
N PRO A 141 4.96 5.23 -0.87
CA PRO A 141 5.15 3.84 -1.28
C PRO A 141 3.87 3.02 -1.12
N ARG A 142 3.54 2.21 -2.13
CA ARG A 142 2.39 1.29 -2.10
C ARG A 142 2.82 -0.07 -1.61
N TRP A 143 2.15 -0.60 -0.58
CA TRP A 143 2.26 -2.02 -0.22
C TRP A 143 1.21 -2.84 -0.98
N VAL A 144 1.65 -3.97 -1.53
CA VAL A 144 0.82 -5.00 -2.16
C VAL A 144 1.10 -6.30 -1.44
N TYR A 145 0.07 -6.93 -0.87
CA TYR A 145 0.23 -8.17 -0.09
C TYR A 145 0.18 -9.42 -0.98
N SER A 146 0.72 -10.53 -0.47
CA SER A 146 0.98 -11.79 -1.21
C SER A 146 -0.21 -12.33 -2.03
N GLN A 147 -1.44 -12.08 -1.61
CA GLN A 147 -2.64 -12.52 -2.33
C GLN A 147 -2.87 -11.77 -3.66
N ARG A 148 -2.18 -10.65 -3.89
CA ARG A 148 -2.45 -9.72 -5.01
C ARG A 148 -1.28 -9.51 -5.96
N PHE A 149 -0.13 -10.09 -5.68
CA PHE A 149 0.96 -10.13 -6.64
C PHE A 149 1.44 -11.56 -6.87
N LYS A 150 2.06 -11.79 -8.01
CA LYS A 150 2.78 -13.02 -8.31
C LYS A 150 4.13 -12.64 -8.91
N LEU A 151 5.19 -13.32 -8.49
CA LEU A 151 6.47 -13.25 -9.16
C LEU A 151 6.47 -14.35 -10.23
N ILE A 152 6.59 -13.97 -11.50
CA ILE A 152 6.51 -14.86 -12.65
C ILE A 152 7.87 -14.88 -13.34
N GLU A 153 8.39 -16.08 -13.55
CA GLU A 153 9.54 -16.31 -14.41
C GLU A 153 9.06 -16.58 -15.84
N LYS A 154 9.62 -15.87 -16.81
CA LYS A 154 9.35 -16.02 -18.24
C LYS A 154 10.67 -16.23 -18.96
N VAL A 155 11.00 -17.49 -19.23
CA VAL A 155 12.30 -17.92 -19.78
C VAL A 155 12.56 -17.32 -21.17
N THR A 156 11.51 -17.03 -21.95
CA THR A 156 11.61 -16.57 -23.34
C THR A 156 11.47 -15.06 -23.53
N SER A 157 11.29 -14.27 -22.45
CA SER A 157 11.08 -12.83 -22.58
C SER A 157 12.33 -12.00 -22.28
N VAL A 158 12.40 -10.80 -22.86
CA VAL A 158 13.50 -9.82 -22.71
C VAL A 158 13.91 -9.62 -21.24
N SER A 159 12.92 -9.56 -20.34
CA SER A 159 13.15 -9.66 -18.89
C SER A 159 12.75 -11.03 -18.38
N ARG A 160 13.66 -11.77 -17.73
CA ARG A 160 13.37 -13.10 -17.17
C ARG A 160 12.32 -13.08 -16.06
N TRP A 161 12.25 -12.00 -15.28
CA TRP A 161 11.42 -11.92 -14.08
C TRP A 161 10.41 -10.78 -14.16
N TRP A 162 9.16 -11.08 -13.80
CA TRP A 162 8.04 -10.16 -13.85
C TRP A 162 7.28 -10.17 -12.53
N LEU A 163 6.93 -9.00 -12.02
CA LEU A 163 5.98 -8.85 -10.93
C LEU A 163 4.60 -8.56 -11.51
N ASP A 164 3.66 -9.45 -11.26
CA ASP A 164 2.31 -9.35 -11.79
C ASP A 164 1.31 -8.98 -10.69
N ILE A 165 0.81 -7.75 -10.74
CA ILE A 165 0.04 -7.11 -9.68
C ILE A 165 -1.41 -6.95 -10.11
N ARG A 166 -2.37 -7.37 -9.28
CA ARG A 166 -3.79 -7.13 -9.56
C ARG A 166 -4.13 -5.65 -9.34
N ASP A 167 -4.54 -4.98 -10.40
CA ASP A 167 -4.86 -3.54 -10.45
C ASP A 167 -6.33 -3.32 -10.79
N ALA A 168 -7.06 -2.58 -9.94
CA ALA A 168 -8.47 -2.30 -10.20
C ALA A 168 -8.70 -1.06 -11.08
N PHE A 169 -7.65 -0.33 -11.48
CA PHE A 169 -7.78 1.00 -12.09
C PHE A 169 -8.69 1.04 -13.32
N ASP A 170 -8.56 0.08 -14.25
CA ASP A 170 -9.33 0.09 -15.50
C ASP A 170 -10.66 -0.69 -15.40
N SER A 171 -10.72 -1.73 -14.55
CA SER A 171 -11.92 -2.56 -14.40
C SER A 171 -13.17 -1.80 -13.94
N VAL A 172 -13.01 -0.68 -13.23
CA VAL A 172 -14.15 0.15 -12.79
C VAL A 172 -14.71 0.97 -13.96
N GLN A 173 -13.89 1.38 -14.92
CA GLN A 173 -14.34 2.15 -16.08
C GLN A 173 -15.10 1.28 -17.08
N GLU A 174 -14.77 0.00 -17.16
CA GLU A 174 -15.39 -0.97 -18.06
C GLU A 174 -16.52 -1.77 -17.39
N GLU A 175 -16.93 -1.41 -16.16
CA GLU A 175 -17.90 -2.14 -15.32
C GLU A 175 -17.59 -3.64 -15.14
N ARG A 176 -16.33 -4.02 -15.32
CA ARG A 176 -15.88 -5.42 -15.24
C ARG A 176 -15.73 -5.85 -13.79
N THR A 177 -16.25 -7.03 -13.49
CA THR A 177 -16.11 -7.69 -12.18
C THR A 177 -14.70 -8.19 -11.92
N PHE A 178 -13.92 -8.44 -12.99
CA PHE A 178 -12.55 -8.92 -12.90
C PHE A 178 -11.55 -7.76 -13.06
N HIS A 179 -10.65 -7.64 -12.09
CA HIS A 179 -9.56 -6.68 -12.13
C HIS A 179 -8.45 -7.12 -13.07
N ASP A 180 -7.99 -6.19 -13.90
CA ASP A 180 -6.82 -6.35 -14.74
C ASP A 180 -5.56 -6.61 -13.91
N ARG A 181 -4.54 -7.14 -14.58
CA ARG A 181 -3.22 -7.33 -13.98
C ARG A 181 -2.19 -6.45 -14.68
N LEU A 182 -1.34 -5.83 -13.85
CA LEU A 182 -0.22 -5.01 -14.25
C LEU A 182 1.06 -5.83 -14.08
N SER A 183 1.61 -6.28 -15.20
CA SER A 183 2.89 -6.97 -15.25
C SER A 183 4.04 -5.97 -15.35
N VAL A 184 4.94 -5.98 -14.37
CA VAL A 184 6.08 -5.08 -14.24
C VAL A 184 7.38 -5.89 -14.35
N PRO A 185 8.23 -5.67 -15.36
CA PRO A 185 9.48 -6.39 -15.51
C PRO A 185 10.50 -5.95 -14.46
N LEU A 186 11.35 -6.89 -14.03
CA LEU A 186 12.31 -6.71 -12.94
C LEU A 186 13.75 -7.01 -13.39
N LYS A 187 14.70 -6.19 -12.94
CA LYS A 187 16.14 -6.46 -13.08
C LYS A 187 16.61 -7.32 -11.90
N ILE A 188 16.21 -8.60 -11.88
CA ILE A 188 16.61 -9.58 -10.87
C ILE A 188 18.01 -10.11 -11.17
N SER A 189 18.80 -10.36 -10.12
CA SER A 189 20.13 -10.95 -10.18
C SER A 189 20.18 -12.17 -9.25
N PRO A 190 21.21 -13.03 -9.34
CA PRO A 190 21.35 -14.19 -8.46
C PRO A 190 21.30 -13.83 -6.97
N PHE A 191 21.87 -12.67 -6.60
CA PHE A 191 21.77 -12.15 -5.23
C PHE A 191 20.33 -11.96 -4.79
N HIS A 192 19.48 -11.34 -5.61
CA HIS A 192 18.07 -11.12 -5.28
C HIS A 192 17.31 -12.44 -5.10
N LEU A 193 17.58 -13.43 -5.97
CA LEU A 193 16.97 -14.75 -5.87
C LEU A 193 17.35 -15.46 -4.57
N ASN A 194 18.64 -15.47 -4.24
CA ASN A 194 19.14 -16.07 -3.00
C ASN A 194 18.48 -15.42 -1.77
N GLN A 195 18.25 -14.10 -1.78
CA GLN A 195 17.56 -13.45 -0.67
C GLN A 195 16.05 -13.76 -0.62
N ILE A 196 15.39 -13.86 -1.77
CA ILE A 196 13.97 -14.23 -1.83
C ILE A 196 13.76 -15.67 -1.35
N GLN A 197 14.65 -16.59 -1.71
CA GLN A 197 14.57 -18.01 -1.35
C GLN A 197 14.84 -18.28 0.14
N ARG A 198 15.39 -17.32 0.89
CA ARG A 198 15.62 -17.46 2.34
C ARG A 198 14.34 -17.56 3.18
N GLY A 199 13.16 -17.30 2.59
CA GLY A 199 11.92 -17.41 3.34
C GLY A 199 10.68 -17.08 2.54
N GLU A 200 9.61 -16.80 3.27
CA GLU A 200 8.29 -16.59 2.66
C GLU A 200 8.09 -15.11 2.30
N VAL A 201 7.69 -14.87 1.04
CA VAL A 201 7.37 -13.52 0.58
C VAL A 201 6.02 -13.08 1.13
N LYS A 202 6.00 -12.01 1.93
CA LYS A 202 4.78 -11.49 2.57
C LYS A 202 4.14 -10.34 1.83
N ALA A 203 4.95 -9.43 1.33
CA ALA A 203 4.47 -8.21 0.70
C ALA A 203 5.51 -7.63 -0.26
N VAL A 204 5.04 -6.78 -1.16
CA VAL A 204 5.85 -6.02 -2.08
C VAL A 204 5.53 -4.55 -1.91
N GLN A 205 6.56 -3.72 -1.85
CA GLN A 205 6.44 -2.27 -1.84
C GLN A 205 6.92 -1.68 -3.17
N LEU A 206 6.06 -0.91 -3.84
CA LEU A 206 6.40 -0.13 -5.04
C LEU A 206 6.72 1.30 -4.63
N PHE A 207 7.85 1.83 -5.08
CA PHE A 207 8.21 3.22 -4.79
C PHE A 207 9.14 3.82 -5.85
N THR A 208 9.25 5.15 -5.82
CA THR A 208 10.23 5.92 -6.58
C THR A 208 11.28 6.49 -5.63
N ASP A 209 12.54 6.47 -6.02
CA ASP A 209 13.60 7.16 -5.28
C ASP A 209 13.62 8.68 -5.54
N ARG A 210 14.59 9.39 -4.94
CA ARG A 210 14.78 10.83 -5.13
C ARG A 210 15.12 11.21 -6.57
N ARG A 211 15.70 10.29 -7.35
CA ARG A 211 16.01 10.45 -8.78
C ARG A 211 14.85 10.00 -9.68
N LYS A 212 13.67 9.75 -9.11
CA LYS A 212 12.45 9.26 -9.80
C LYS A 212 12.64 7.89 -10.46
N LYS A 213 13.67 7.11 -10.10
CA LYS A 213 13.82 5.73 -10.54
C LYS A 213 12.86 4.84 -9.78
N TRP A 214 12.32 3.83 -10.47
CA TRP A 214 11.32 2.92 -9.94
C TRP A 214 11.95 1.68 -9.34
N TRP A 215 11.48 1.33 -8.14
CA TRP A 215 12.00 0.23 -7.34
C TRP A 215 10.86 -0.59 -6.76
N ILE A 216 11.16 -1.85 -6.53
CA ILE A 216 10.33 -2.79 -5.79
C ILE A 216 11.13 -3.27 -4.58
N ALA A 217 10.54 -3.22 -3.39
CA ALA A 217 11.10 -3.87 -2.20
C ALA A 217 10.22 -5.06 -1.82
N ILE A 218 10.78 -6.26 -1.88
CA ILE A 218 10.11 -7.49 -1.50
C ILE A 218 10.38 -7.76 -0.02
N ALA A 219 9.34 -7.84 0.80
CA ALA A 219 9.44 -8.20 2.20
C ALA A 219 9.39 -9.73 2.35
N VAL A 220 10.51 -10.31 2.75
CA VAL A 220 10.71 -11.75 2.91
C VAL A 220 10.85 -12.05 4.40
N ARG A 221 9.99 -12.92 4.92
CA ARG A 221 10.10 -13.41 6.29
C ARG A 221 11.02 -14.63 6.28
N VAL A 222 12.22 -14.45 6.83
CA VAL A 222 13.19 -15.52 7.03
C VAL A 222 12.68 -16.40 8.17
N ALA A 223 12.67 -17.71 7.93
CA ALA A 223 12.30 -18.71 8.93
C ALA A 223 13.41 -18.84 9.98
#